data_AF-A0A6J5G2E2-F1
#
_entry.id   AF-A0A6J5G2E2-F1
#
_cell.length_a   1.000
_cell.length_b   1.000
_cell.length_c   1.000
_cell.angle_alpha   90.00
_cell.angle_beta   90.00
_cell.angle_gamma   90.00
#
_symmetry.space_group_name_H-M   'P 1'
#
loop_
_entity.id
_entity.type
_entity.pdbx_description
1 polymer ?
#
loop_
_entity_poly.entity_id
_entity_poly.type
_entity_poly.pdbx_seq_one_letter_code
_entity_poly.pdbx_strand_id
1 'polypeptide(L)' 'MRTRYRIDTFQKTYFVIDDFEQLFSVAQTDFAALLTRLAAEPAFLAGDVLGHDRIITRGSQEGWQDNGDV' A
#
# COMPACT_ATOMS: atom_id res chain seq x y z
N MET A 1 1.31 -3.12 -5.67
CA MET A 1 0.28 -4.10 -5.25
C MET A 1 0.90 -5.17 -4.32
N ARG A 2 1.62 -4.74 -3.28
CA ARG A 2 2.46 -5.65 -2.45
C ARG A 2 2.33 -5.39 -0.95
N THR A 3 1.48 -4.46 -0.54
CA THR A 3 1.35 -4.03 0.84
C THR A 3 0.20 -4.80 1.47
N ARG A 4 0.46 -5.46 2.60
CA ARG A 4 -0.58 -6.13 3.38
C ARG A 4 -1.56 -5.11 3.95
N TYR A 5 -2.77 -5.56 4.24
CA TYR A 5 -3.80 -4.74 4.86
C TYR A 5 -4.60 -5.59 5.85
N ARG A 6 -5.24 -4.92 6.82
CA ARG A 6 -6.15 -5.55 7.78
C ARG A 6 -7.56 -5.08 7.50
N ILE A 7 -8.54 -5.96 7.70
CA ILE A 7 -9.97 -5.63 7.49
C ILE A 7 -10.70 -5.29 8.79
N ASP A 8 -10.09 -5.57 9.93
CA ASP A 8 -10.70 -5.52 11.27
C ASP A 8 -10.22 -4.34 12.13
N THR A 9 -9.39 -3.46 11.55
CA THR A 9 -8.80 -2.31 12.24
C THR A 9 -8.73 -1.10 11.30
N PHE A 10 -8.48 0.09 11.86
CA PHE A 10 -8.15 1.25 11.04
C PHE A 10 -6.88 1.00 10.23
N GLN A 11 -6.86 1.49 8.98
CA GLN A 11 -5.72 1.28 8.11
C GLN A 11 -4.52 2.07 8.63
N LYS A 12 -3.36 1.41 8.66
CA LYS A 12 -2.08 2.04 8.98
C LYS A 12 -1.57 2.94 7.85
N THR A 13 -1.97 2.65 6.62
CA THR A 13 -1.53 3.36 5.40
C THR A 13 -2.72 3.68 4.50
N TYR A 14 -2.76 4.92 4.02
CA TYR A 14 -3.70 5.37 2.99
C TYR A 14 -2.91 5.83 1.76
N PHE A 15 -3.26 5.31 0.59
CA PHE A 15 -2.69 5.77 -0.67
C PHE A 15 -3.47 6.98 -1.17
N VAL A 16 -2.74 8.04 -1.49
CA VAL A 16 -3.30 9.30 -1.99
C VAL A 16 -2.94 9.44 -3.46
N ILE A 17 -3.96 9.66 -4.28
CA ILE A 17 -3.85 9.97 -5.70
C ILE A 17 -4.18 11.45 -5.90
N ASP A 18 -3.60 12.06 -6.92
CA ASP A 18 -3.86 13.47 -7.23
C ASP A 18 -5.22 13.65 -7.92
N ASP A 19 -5.60 12.68 -8.77
CA ASP A 19 -6.86 12.67 -9.51
C ASP A 19 -7.28 11.23 -9.90
N PHE A 20 -8.48 11.10 -10.48
CA PHE A 20 -8.99 9.80 -10.95
C PHE A 20 -8.32 9.30 -12.25
N GLU A 21 -7.73 10.17 -13.05
CA GLU A 21 -7.02 9.79 -14.29
C GLU A 21 -5.83 8.87 -13.96
N GLN A 22 -5.17 9.10 -12.83
CA GLN A 22 -4.13 8.20 -12.30
C GLN A 22 -4.62 6.75 -12.12
N LEU A 23 -5.86 6.54 -11.65
CA LEU A 23 -6.41 5.19 -11.50
C LEU A 23 -6.72 4.56 -12.86
N PHE A 24 -7.29 5.34 -13.79
CA PHE A 24 -7.64 4.84 -15.12
C PHE A 24 -6.41 4.49 -15.97
N SER A 25 -5.33 5.25 -15.86
CA SER A 25 -4.08 4.95 -16.57
C SER A 25 -3.46 3.62 -16.10
N VAL A 26 -3.51 3.34 -14.80
CA VAL A 26 -3.10 2.03 -14.26
C VAL A 26 -4.00 0.91 -14.80
N ALA A 27 -5.31 1.15 -14.88
CA ALA A 27 -6.28 0.18 -15.42
C ALA A 27 -6.02 -0.22 -16.89
N GLN A 28 -5.28 0.58 -17.64
CA GLN A 28 -4.89 0.30 -19.03
C GLN A 28 -3.58 -0.50 -19.16
N THR A 29 -2.90 -0.79 -18.05
CA THR A 29 -1.65 -1.57 -18.04
C THR A 29 -1.93 -3.06 -18.23
N ASP A 30 -0.98 -3.81 -18.79
CA ASP A 30 -1.01 -5.28 -18.74
C ASP A 30 -0.82 -5.78 -17.30
N PHE A 31 -1.95 -5.98 -16.61
CA PHE A 31 -1.96 -6.48 -15.24
C PHE A 31 -1.41 -7.89 -15.11
N ALA A 32 -1.52 -8.74 -16.13
CA ALA A 32 -1.10 -10.13 -16.02
C ALA A 32 0.43 -10.22 -15.89
N ALA A 33 1.15 -9.50 -16.75
CA ALA A 33 2.61 -9.41 -16.67
C ALA A 33 3.07 -8.74 -15.36
N LEU A 34 2.39 -7.66 -14.96
CA LEU A 34 2.70 -6.95 -13.71
C LEU A 34 2.51 -7.85 -12.49
N LEU A 35 1.36 -8.50 -12.35
CA LEU A 35 1.04 -9.37 -11.21
C LEU A 35 1.99 -10.55 -11.13
N THR A 36 2.37 -11.15 -12.26
CA THR A 36 3.35 -12.25 -12.31
C THR A 36 4.68 -11.82 -11.70
N ARG A 37 5.20 -10.64 -12.07
CA ARG A 37 6.41 -10.10 -11.48
C ARG A 37 6.22 -9.82 -9.98
N LEU A 38 5.09 -9.22 -9.61
CA LEU A 38 4.88 -8.81 -8.23
C LEU A 38 4.74 -10.01 -7.28
N ALA A 39 4.08 -11.08 -7.71
CA ALA A 39 3.89 -12.29 -6.91
C ALA A 39 5.21 -12.96 -6.47
N ALA A 40 6.31 -12.71 -7.18
CA ALA A 40 7.61 -13.32 -6.91
C ALA A 40 8.44 -12.59 -5.84
N GLU A 41 8.13 -11.34 -5.52
CA GLU A 41 8.89 -10.57 -4.52
C GLU A 41 8.17 -10.61 -3.14
N PRO A 42 8.82 -10.20 -2.03
CA PRO A 42 8.18 -10.19 -0.71
C PRO A 42 7.11 -9.10 -0.60
N ALA A 43 6.12 -9.32 0.28
CA ALA A 43 5.13 -8.31 0.63
C ALA A 43 5.68 -7.36 1.70
N PHE A 44 5.21 -6.11 1.67
CA PHE A 44 5.45 -5.12 2.72
C PHE A 44 4.36 -5.22 3.80
N LEU A 45 4.71 -4.86 5.03
CA LEU A 45 3.76 -4.78 6.14
C LEU A 45 2.82 -3.57 5.96
N ALA A 46 1.66 -3.62 6.62
CA ALA A 46 0.63 -2.59 6.47
C ALA A 46 1.11 -1.20 6.91
N GLY A 47 2.05 -1.11 7.83
CA GLY A 47 2.66 0.14 8.32
C GLY A 47 4.03 0.47 7.76
N ASP A 48 4.58 -0.31 6.81
CA ASP A 48 5.92 -0.04 6.26
C ASP A 48 5.92 1.28 5.46
N VAL A 49 6.96 2.08 5.69
CA VAL A 49 7.26 3.29 4.89
C VAL A 49 8.58 3.05 4.16
N LEU A 50 8.53 3.06 2.83
CA LEU A 50 9.67 2.81 1.97
C LEU A 50 10.42 4.11 1.68
N GLY A 51 11.73 4.01 1.39
CA GLY A 51 12.56 5.18 1.11
C GLY A 51 12.15 6.00 -0.13
N HIS A 52 11.33 5.41 -1.01
CA HIS A 52 10.79 6.08 -2.19
C HIS A 52 9.35 6.59 -2.01
N ASP A 53 8.75 6.42 -0.84
CA ASP A 53 7.40 6.90 -0.58
C ASP A 53 7.38 8.40 -0.36
N ARG A 54 6.43 9.08 -1.01
CA ARG A 54 6.15 10.50 -0.74
C ARG A 54 5.12 10.60 0.39
N ILE A 55 5.61 10.90 1.59
CA ILE A 55 4.76 11.01 2.79
C ILE A 55 4.14 12.41 2.89
N ILE A 56 2.79 12.46 2.90
CA ILE A 56 2.03 13.67 3.18
C ILE A 56 2.00 13.94 4.69
N THR A 57 1.71 12.90 5.49
CA THR A 57 1.74 12.94 6.96
C THR A 57 1.99 11.54 7.51
N ARG A 58 2.72 11.44 8.63
CA ARG A 58 2.91 10.18 9.37
C ARG A 58 1.79 9.91 10.40
N GLY A 59 0.93 10.90 10.64
CA GLY A 59 -0.04 10.84 11.73
C GLY A 59 0.64 10.77 13.11
N SER A 60 -0.15 10.47 14.15
CA SER A 60 0.34 10.26 15.52
C SER A 60 0.68 8.80 15.83
N GLN A 61 0.22 7.86 14.99
CA GLN A 61 0.32 6.40 15.20
C GLN A 61 -0.31 5.90 16.52
N GLU A 62 -1.15 6.72 17.15
CA GLU A 62 -1.83 6.37 18.39
C GLU A 62 -2.83 5.23 18.17
N GLY A 63 -2.82 4.25 19.07
CA GLY A 63 -3.69 3.06 18.99
C GLY A 63 -3.24 2.01 17.96
N TRP A 64 -2.04 2.14 17.38
CA TRP A 64 -1.49 1.12 16.50
C TRP A 64 -1.15 -0.14 17.30
N GLN A 65 -1.61 -1.29 16.80
CA GLN A 65 -1.19 -2.58 17.33
C GLN A 65 0.11 -3.01 16.63
N ASP A 66 1.15 -3.28 17.42
CA ASP A 66 2.47 -3.72 16.90
C ASP A 66 2.43 -5.16 16.36
N ASN A 67 1.59 -6.02 16.92
CA ASN A 67 1.61 -7.47 16.67
C ASN A 67 0.76 -7.93 15.47
N GLY A 68 0.26 -7.00 14.65
CA GLY A 68 -0.89 -7.23 13.78
C GLY A 68 -0.63 -7.47 12.29
N ASP A 69 0.58 -7.24 11.79
CA ASP A 69 0.84 -7.22 10.35
C ASP A 69 1.34 -8.60 9.84
N VAL A 70 0.76 -9.70 10.34
CA VAL A 70 1.07 -11.07 9.89
C VAL A 70 0.54 -11.33 8.49
#